data_AF-A0A822IX71-F1
#
_entry.id   AF-A0A822IX71-F1
#
_cell.length_a   1.000
_cell.length_b   1.000
_cell.length_c   1.000
_cell.angle_alpha   90.00
_cell.angle_beta   90.00
_cell.angle_gamma   90.00
#
_symmetry.space_group_name_H-M   'P 1'
#
loop_
_entity.id
_entity.type
_entity.pdbx_description
1 polymer ?
#
loop_
_entity_poly.entity_id
_entity_poly.type
_entity_poly.pdbx_seq_one_letter_code
_entity_poly.pdbx_strand_id
1 'polypeptide(L)'
;MIIIIMRWFLNTGLIFLIVFSLFIQPSYGITSTTIQIEVNGSNNLPVKEATIEVFSINVPNASSLYFYTNENGTALFQGEQNQTYTFKIMAENYEPVSKNVTISSDILEYKLKFTLNPLKSQKDSGFWPIFIPALLGLLMFIFWAYRFYNNHTSPRPYEKYIKDSLLLLSFFSWIPVIMYLLYKQKEYIVLSDNLRFPVYIPIAALIGVLSYLLISIEEIFSQKMHVYMKKCIVYGYLRRIIIAPYIAILGVYILLDNTKIQNSWFVLVFSFFTGMFTKTIEVWLYKSVQGLLPEELRNEFNERYKYNLEYSELVVRLNIEEDVVFGLYFNNVDTVEQLAVADFHKLKNKEGITEEYFNYIFEKANDQLAEIKILKEFLNLTPTELKLLIDKAKVYSIKDFANVDIDSINWEMKVATENTKISNIFKQKQIEAKVFAKSENFKLLSLEDIKKLSEICRNKTEKEFNVILSLHIDLKKLKIPDWSVEDTINIRNIPIATLKQLKEHFSTEGNMKILQDNMKDSPHILKLFEKINQ
;
A
#
# COMPACT_ATOMS: atom_id res chain seq x y z
N MET A 1 -39.51 3.41 -1.00
CA MET A 1 -39.27 2.60 -2.21
C MET A 1 -40.27 2.90 -3.33
N ILE A 2 -41.59 2.94 -3.07
CA ILE A 2 -42.63 3.30 -4.06
C ILE A 2 -42.46 4.73 -4.63
N ILE A 3 -42.02 5.70 -3.81
CA ILE A 3 -41.76 7.08 -4.25
C ILE A 3 -40.54 7.20 -5.18
N ILE A 4 -39.56 6.30 -5.06
CA ILE A 4 -38.36 6.28 -5.94
C ILE A 4 -38.72 5.64 -7.28
N ILE A 5 -39.60 4.64 -7.29
CA ILE A 5 -40.10 4.00 -8.51
C ILE A 5 -41.07 4.93 -9.27
N MET A 6 -41.93 5.69 -8.58
CA MET A 6 -42.78 6.71 -9.22
C MET A 6 -41.97 7.84 -9.87
N ARG A 7 -40.82 8.22 -9.29
CA ARG A 7 -39.94 9.28 -9.84
C ARG A 7 -39.18 8.82 -11.09
N TRP A 8 -38.97 7.51 -11.25
CA TRP A 8 -38.34 6.91 -12.42
C TRP A 8 -39.34 6.74 -13.60
N PHE A 9 -40.59 6.40 -13.31
CA PHE A 9 -41.65 6.27 -14.33
C PHE A 9 -42.19 7.62 -14.84
N LEU A 10 -42.23 8.68 -14.02
CA LEU A 10 -42.67 10.00 -14.48
C LEU A 10 -41.68 10.66 -15.46
N ASN A 11 -40.39 10.40 -15.30
CA ASN A 11 -39.34 10.99 -16.15
C ASN A 11 -39.16 10.24 -17.48
N THR A 12 -39.51 8.95 -17.55
CA THR A 12 -39.43 8.17 -18.80
C THR A 12 -40.67 8.35 -19.69
N GLY A 13 -41.85 8.58 -19.11
CA GLY A 13 -43.08 8.87 -19.87
C GLY A 13 -43.09 10.25 -20.54
N LEU A 14 -42.48 11.27 -19.91
CA LEU A 14 -42.42 12.63 -20.47
C LEU A 14 -41.47 12.73 -21.70
N ILE A 15 -40.38 11.95 -21.68
CA ILE A 15 -39.41 11.91 -22.79
C ILE A 15 -39.99 11.19 -24.01
N PHE A 16 -40.83 10.16 -23.81
CA PHE A 16 -41.48 9.45 -24.92
C PHE A 16 -42.57 10.30 -25.61
N LEU A 17 -43.30 11.13 -24.85
CA LEU A 17 -44.34 12.03 -25.38
C LEU A 17 -43.75 13.21 -26.18
N ILE A 18 -42.60 13.75 -25.77
CA ILE A 18 -41.90 14.83 -26.48
C ILE A 18 -41.30 14.32 -27.80
N VAL A 19 -40.80 13.08 -27.83
CA VAL A 19 -40.28 12.46 -29.06
C VAL A 19 -41.40 12.12 -30.03
N PHE A 20 -42.59 11.73 -29.58
CA PHE A 20 -43.70 11.36 -30.47
C PHE A 20 -44.44 12.58 -31.08
N SER A 21 -44.48 13.72 -30.38
CA SER A 21 -45.09 14.97 -30.91
C SER A 21 -44.25 15.70 -31.96
N LEU A 22 -42.97 15.32 -32.13
CA LEU A 22 -42.06 15.93 -33.11
C LEU A 22 -42.09 15.28 -34.51
N PHE A 23 -42.85 14.19 -34.71
CA PHE A 23 -42.85 13.41 -35.95
C PHE A 23 -44.13 13.50 -36.81
N ILE A 24 -45.06 14.41 -36.52
CA ILE A 24 -46.25 14.59 -37.35
C ILE A 24 -46.44 16.06 -37.72
N GLN A 25 -45.99 16.44 -38.92
CA GLN A 25 -46.54 17.59 -39.65
C GLN A 25 -46.70 17.28 -41.14
N PRO A 26 -47.73 17.88 -41.80
CA PRO A 26 -48.20 17.48 -43.12
C PRO A 26 -47.32 18.04 -44.24
N SER A 27 -47.16 17.27 -45.32
CA SER A 27 -46.45 17.71 -46.52
C SER A 27 -47.32 18.62 -47.39
N TYR A 28 -46.88 19.86 -47.59
CA TYR A 28 -47.33 20.70 -48.71
C TYR A 28 -46.42 20.44 -49.90
N GLY A 29 -47.02 20.27 -51.08
CA GLY A 29 -46.30 20.01 -52.33
C GLY A 29 -45.43 21.20 -52.72
N ILE A 30 -44.12 21.06 -52.54
CA ILE A 30 -43.10 22.00 -53.01
C ILE A 30 -42.44 21.38 -54.23
N THR A 31 -42.35 22.15 -55.32
CA THR A 31 -41.63 21.76 -56.53
C THR A 31 -40.12 21.83 -56.30
N SER A 32 -39.49 20.67 -56.13
CA SER A 32 -38.04 20.53 -55.90
C SER A 32 -37.28 20.29 -57.22
N THR A 33 -36.12 20.92 -57.38
CA THR A 33 -35.15 20.65 -58.45
C THR A 33 -34.04 19.74 -57.92
N THR A 34 -33.60 18.76 -58.71
CA THR A 34 -32.49 17.88 -58.35
C THR A 34 -31.15 18.51 -58.76
N ILE A 35 -30.21 18.57 -57.83
CA ILE A 35 -28.86 19.08 -58.00
C ILE A 35 -27.88 17.91 -57.87
N GLN A 36 -27.08 17.68 -58.91
CA GLN A 36 -25.96 16.75 -58.86
C GLN A 36 -24.69 17.48 -58.43
N ILE A 37 -24.05 17.00 -57.38
CA ILE A 37 -22.83 17.54 -56.81
C ILE A 37 -21.70 16.56 -57.10
N GLU A 38 -20.60 17.05 -57.68
CA GLU A 38 -19.39 16.28 -58.02
C GLU A 38 -18.20 16.86 -57.24
N VAL A 39 -17.54 16.04 -56.44
CA VAL A 39 -16.42 16.40 -55.57
C VAL A 39 -15.18 15.62 -55.99
N ASN A 40 -14.20 16.36 -56.52
CA ASN A 40 -12.93 15.80 -56.96
C ASN A 40 -11.77 16.40 -56.15
N GLY A 41 -10.69 15.65 -55.99
CA GLY A 41 -9.44 16.17 -55.45
C GLY A 41 -8.74 17.06 -56.48
N SER A 42 -7.72 17.81 -56.05
CA SER A 42 -6.85 18.59 -56.94
C SER A 42 -6.10 17.76 -57.99
N ASN A 43 -6.06 16.44 -57.80
CA ASN A 43 -5.56 15.45 -58.75
C ASN A 43 -6.63 14.93 -59.74
N ASN A 44 -7.83 15.54 -59.77
CA ASN A 44 -8.98 15.12 -60.57
C ASN A 44 -9.54 13.71 -60.26
N LEU A 45 -9.16 13.11 -59.12
CA LEU A 45 -9.76 11.86 -58.66
C LEU A 45 -11.03 12.13 -57.82
N PRO A 46 -12.07 11.28 -57.91
CA PRO A 46 -13.27 11.45 -57.10
C PRO A 46 -12.98 11.29 -55.61
N VAL A 47 -13.51 12.18 -54.78
CA VAL A 47 -13.39 12.11 -53.31
C VAL A 47 -14.60 11.38 -52.75
N LYS A 48 -14.37 10.16 -52.24
CA LYS A 48 -15.41 9.31 -51.64
C LYS A 48 -15.73 9.79 -50.22
N GLU A 49 -16.97 9.60 -49.79
CA GLU A 49 -17.44 9.87 -48.42
C GLU A 49 -17.19 11.31 -47.94
N ALA A 50 -17.06 12.27 -48.86
CA ALA A 50 -17.00 13.68 -48.52
C ALA A 50 -18.34 14.11 -47.92
N THR A 51 -18.30 14.67 -46.72
CA THR A 51 -19.46 15.23 -46.03
C THR A 51 -19.83 16.56 -46.66
N ILE A 52 -21.06 16.67 -47.15
CA ILE A 52 -21.63 17.88 -47.72
C ILE A 52 -22.70 18.38 -46.76
N GLU A 53 -22.45 19.56 -46.19
CA GLU A 53 -23.36 20.31 -45.34
C GLU A 53 -24.06 21.38 -46.19
N VAL A 54 -25.39 21.37 -46.20
CA VAL A 54 -26.21 22.31 -46.98
C VAL A 54 -27.18 23.05 -46.07
N PHE A 55 -27.22 24.37 -46.19
CA PHE A 55 -28.21 25.19 -45.49
C PHE A 55 -28.72 26.33 -46.39
N SER A 56 -30.02 26.63 -46.28
CA SER A 56 -30.68 27.71 -47.02
C SER A 56 -30.40 29.05 -46.36
N ILE A 57 -29.96 30.05 -47.14
CA ILE A 57 -29.62 31.39 -46.64
C ILE A 57 -30.89 32.19 -46.31
N ASN A 58 -32.00 31.91 -47.00
CA ASN A 58 -33.22 32.72 -46.93
C ASN A 58 -34.18 32.30 -45.81
N VAL A 59 -33.87 31.23 -45.06
CA VAL A 59 -34.70 30.71 -43.98
C VAL A 59 -33.95 30.85 -42.65
N PRO A 60 -34.29 31.83 -41.80
CA PRO A 60 -33.65 31.98 -40.49
C PRO A 60 -33.92 30.72 -39.64
N ASN A 61 -32.85 30.13 -39.08
CA ASN A 61 -32.83 28.87 -38.32
C ASN A 61 -33.06 27.57 -39.13
N ALA A 62 -32.81 27.56 -40.45
CA ALA A 62 -32.84 26.31 -41.21
C ALA A 62 -31.84 25.28 -40.68
N SER A 63 -32.33 24.05 -40.43
CA SER A 63 -31.49 22.90 -40.11
C SER A 63 -30.54 22.59 -41.26
N SER A 64 -29.26 22.40 -40.97
CA SER A 64 -28.29 21.90 -41.93
C SER A 64 -28.63 20.47 -42.34
N LEU A 65 -28.62 20.23 -43.65
CA LEU A 65 -28.73 18.89 -44.23
C LEU A 65 -27.33 18.34 -44.48
N TYR A 66 -27.09 17.10 -44.07
CA TYR A 66 -25.83 16.40 -44.25
C TYR A 66 -26.02 15.21 -45.17
N PHE A 67 -25.14 15.06 -46.15
CA PHE A 67 -25.09 13.88 -47.01
C PHE A 67 -23.65 13.62 -47.46
N TYR A 68 -23.41 12.42 -47.98
CA TYR A 68 -22.08 11.93 -48.32
C TYR A 68 -21.95 11.68 -49.82
N THR A 69 -20.76 11.87 -50.38
CA THR A 69 -20.47 11.47 -51.74
C THR A 69 -20.35 9.94 -51.87
N ASN A 70 -20.87 9.40 -52.96
CA ASN A 70 -20.74 7.99 -53.32
C ASN A 70 -19.33 7.65 -53.84
N GLU A 71 -19.13 6.41 -54.29
CA GLU A 71 -17.84 5.94 -54.82
C GLU A 71 -17.31 6.73 -56.03
N ASN A 72 -18.20 7.41 -56.76
CA ASN A 72 -17.86 8.25 -57.90
C ASN A 72 -17.62 9.71 -57.52
N GLY A 73 -17.57 10.03 -56.21
CA GLY A 73 -17.41 11.40 -55.73
C GLY A 73 -18.64 12.26 -55.97
N THR A 74 -19.82 11.64 -56.13
CA THR A 74 -21.06 12.36 -56.46
C THR A 74 -22.11 12.25 -55.36
N ALA A 75 -22.92 13.30 -55.20
CA ALA A 75 -24.09 13.31 -54.33
C ALA A 75 -25.28 13.99 -55.03
N LEU A 76 -26.49 13.67 -54.59
CA LEU A 76 -27.72 14.29 -55.08
C LEU A 76 -28.37 15.08 -53.96
N PHE A 77 -28.79 16.30 -54.26
CA PHE A 77 -29.53 17.17 -53.35
C PHE A 77 -30.80 17.67 -54.04
N GLN A 78 -31.93 17.64 -53.33
CA GLN A 78 -33.16 18.25 -53.83
C GLN A 78 -33.34 19.60 -53.16
N GLY A 79 -33.27 20.67 -53.96
CA GLY A 79 -33.43 22.04 -53.50
C GLY A 79 -34.71 22.65 -54.05
N GLU A 80 -35.29 23.58 -53.30
CA GLU A 80 -36.43 24.37 -53.75
C GLU A 80 -35.97 25.42 -54.78
N GLN A 81 -36.80 25.63 -55.80
CA GLN A 81 -36.55 26.67 -56.80
C GLN A 81 -36.57 28.05 -56.15
N ASN A 82 -35.77 28.98 -56.69
CA ASN A 82 -35.61 30.36 -56.23
C ASN A 82 -35.04 30.53 -54.81
N GLN A 83 -34.42 29.47 -54.26
CA GLN A 83 -33.66 29.55 -53.01
C GLN A 83 -32.14 29.57 -53.24
N THR A 84 -31.44 30.22 -52.30
CA THR A 84 -29.98 30.21 -52.25
C THR A 84 -29.51 29.27 -51.15
N TYR A 85 -28.66 28.32 -51.51
CA TYR A 85 -28.06 27.34 -50.62
C TYR A 85 -26.55 27.57 -50.48
N THR A 86 -26.04 27.39 -49.26
CA THR A 86 -24.60 27.30 -49.00
C THR A 86 -24.21 25.83 -48.93
N PHE A 87 -23.27 25.40 -49.77
CA PHE A 87 -22.70 24.07 -49.76
C PHE A 87 -21.32 24.12 -49.12
N LYS A 88 -21.13 23.45 -47.99
CA LYS A 88 -19.85 23.30 -47.31
C LYS A 88 -19.42 21.84 -47.37
N ILE A 89 -18.26 21.60 -47.97
CA ILE A 89 -17.75 20.25 -48.24
C ILE A 89 -16.53 19.99 -47.38
N MET A 90 -16.55 18.87 -46.69
CA MET A 90 -15.51 18.41 -45.76
C MET A 90 -15.17 16.96 -46.11
N ALA A 91 -13.89 16.63 -46.28
CA ALA A 91 -13.46 15.25 -46.50
C ALA A 91 -12.19 14.98 -45.70
N GLU A 92 -12.01 13.73 -45.28
CA GLU A 92 -10.82 13.32 -44.53
C GLU A 92 -9.56 13.57 -45.37
N ASN A 93 -8.59 14.27 -44.80
CA ASN A 93 -7.35 14.69 -45.47
C ASN A 93 -7.49 15.78 -46.55
N TYR A 94 -8.58 16.56 -46.56
CA TYR A 94 -8.76 17.69 -47.47
C TYR A 94 -9.18 18.98 -46.74
N GLU A 95 -8.80 20.14 -47.28
CA GLU A 95 -9.25 21.44 -46.77
C GLU A 95 -10.75 21.67 -47.07
N PRO A 96 -11.54 22.19 -46.12
CA PRO A 96 -12.96 22.41 -46.33
C PRO A 96 -13.21 23.56 -47.32
N VAL A 97 -14.19 23.38 -48.21
CA VAL A 97 -14.58 24.38 -49.22
C VAL A 97 -16.04 24.76 -49.02
N SER A 98 -16.37 26.05 -49.17
CA SER A 98 -17.74 26.56 -49.08
C SER A 98 -18.11 27.37 -50.32
N LYS A 99 -19.32 27.17 -50.85
CA LYS A 99 -19.83 27.92 -52.01
C LYS A 99 -21.34 28.15 -51.90
N ASN A 100 -21.76 29.38 -52.23
CA ASN A 100 -23.18 29.74 -52.29
C ASN A 100 -23.70 29.55 -53.72
N VAL A 101 -24.88 28.97 -53.86
CA VAL A 101 -25.52 28.69 -55.16
C VAL A 101 -27.00 29.04 -55.08
N THR A 102 -27.47 29.84 -56.02
CA THR A 102 -28.90 30.17 -56.19
C THR A 102 -29.51 29.29 -57.27
N ILE A 103 -30.60 28.59 -56.93
CA ILE A 103 -31.33 27.73 -57.87
C ILE A 103 -32.35 28.60 -58.60
N SER A 104 -32.16 28.79 -59.91
CA SER A 104 -33.13 29.43 -60.79
C SER A 104 -34.24 28.45 -61.17
N SER A 105 -35.46 28.96 -61.34
CA SER A 105 -36.63 28.22 -61.81
C SER A 105 -36.48 27.65 -63.23
N ASP A 106 -35.56 28.20 -64.03
CA ASP A 106 -35.47 27.93 -65.47
C ASP A 106 -34.59 26.71 -65.83
N ILE A 107 -33.93 26.13 -64.83
CA ILE A 107 -32.98 25.02 -65.01
C ILE A 107 -33.50 23.78 -64.27
N LEU A 108 -33.81 22.74 -65.04
CA LEU A 108 -34.33 21.45 -64.54
C LEU A 108 -33.27 20.60 -63.85
N GLU A 109 -31.99 20.77 -64.21
CA GLU A 109 -30.87 20.01 -63.63
C GLU A 109 -29.66 20.92 -63.38
N TYR A 110 -29.22 21.00 -62.13
CA TYR A 110 -28.00 21.71 -61.74
C TYR A 110 -26.86 20.74 -61.51
N LYS A 111 -25.71 20.98 -62.16
CA LYS A 111 -24.47 20.23 -61.88
C LYS A 111 -23.43 21.13 -61.24
N LEU A 112 -23.10 20.86 -59.98
CA LEU A 112 -22.10 21.59 -59.20
C LEU A 112 -20.80 20.80 -59.09
N LYS A 113 -19.67 21.43 -59.39
CA LYS A 113 -18.34 20.83 -59.26
C LYS A 113 -17.53 21.51 -58.17
N PHE A 114 -16.90 20.70 -57.32
CA PHE A 114 -16.02 21.13 -56.23
C PHE A 114 -14.66 20.44 -56.35
N THR A 115 -13.59 21.21 -56.12
CA THR A 115 -12.22 20.71 -56.11
C THR A 115 -11.63 20.90 -54.72
N LEU A 116 -11.22 19.80 -54.09
CA LEU A 116 -10.64 19.80 -52.75
C LEU A 116 -9.11 19.70 -52.83
N ASN A 117 -8.43 20.55 -52.07
CA ASN A 117 -6.97 20.48 -51.91
C ASN A 117 -6.61 19.55 -50.74
N PRO A 118 -5.61 18.66 -50.89
CA PRO A 118 -5.17 17.81 -49.81
C PRO A 118 -4.65 18.66 -48.64
N LEU A 119 -5.00 18.26 -47.41
CA LEU A 119 -4.52 18.86 -46.19
C LEU A 119 -2.99 18.78 -46.21
N LYS A 120 -2.29 19.92 -46.18
CA LYS A 120 -0.83 19.93 -46.03
C LYS A 120 -0.50 19.07 -44.81
N SER A 121 0.23 17.97 -45.00
CA SER A 121 0.63 17.12 -43.88
C SER A 121 1.44 17.99 -42.92
N GLN A 122 0.82 18.39 -41.81
CA GLN A 122 1.58 18.81 -40.65
C GLN A 122 2.31 17.54 -40.20
N LYS A 123 3.57 17.39 -40.65
CA LYS A 123 4.56 16.58 -39.94
C LYS A 123 4.73 17.27 -38.59
N ASP A 124 3.78 17.01 -37.70
CA ASP A 124 3.65 17.74 -36.47
C ASP A 124 4.65 17.11 -35.50
N SER A 125 5.77 17.80 -35.29
CA SER A 125 6.89 17.41 -34.42
C SER A 125 6.53 17.34 -32.93
N GLY A 126 5.24 17.31 -32.59
CA GLY A 126 4.70 17.35 -31.24
C GLY A 126 4.82 16.06 -30.43
N PHE A 127 5.34 14.98 -31.03
CA PHE A 127 5.55 13.69 -30.35
C PHE A 127 6.74 13.70 -29.38
N TRP A 128 7.85 14.36 -29.77
CA TRP A 128 9.11 14.33 -29.02
C TRP A 128 9.05 14.89 -27.58
N PRO A 129 8.29 15.96 -27.27
CA PRO A 129 8.31 16.56 -25.94
C PRO A 129 7.87 15.61 -24.81
N ILE A 130 6.91 14.69 -25.05
CA ILE A 130 6.46 13.74 -24.01
C ILE A 130 7.55 12.70 -23.69
N PHE A 131 8.38 12.34 -24.66
CA PHE A 131 9.45 11.36 -24.43
C PHE A 131 10.61 11.95 -23.64
N ILE A 132 10.72 13.28 -23.49
CA ILE A 132 11.82 13.89 -22.75
C ILE A 132 11.80 13.43 -21.27
N PRO A 133 10.69 13.55 -20.50
CA PRO A 133 10.60 12.96 -19.16
C PRO A 133 10.82 11.45 -19.12
N ALA A 134 10.26 10.70 -20.08
CA ALA A 134 10.40 9.24 -20.13
C ALA A 134 11.85 8.79 -20.39
N LEU A 135 12.53 9.45 -21.33
CA LEU A 135 13.92 9.18 -21.72
C LEU A 135 14.87 9.53 -20.58
N LEU A 136 14.65 10.67 -19.90
CA LEU A 136 15.42 11.04 -18.70
C LEU A 136 15.22 10.00 -17.58
N GLY A 137 13.99 9.55 -17.36
CA GLY A 137 13.67 8.48 -16.43
C GLY A 137 14.32 7.14 -16.80
N LEU A 138 14.33 6.77 -18.08
CA LEU A 138 14.96 5.56 -18.59
C LEU A 138 16.49 5.60 -18.46
N LEU A 139 17.12 6.72 -18.80
CA LEU A 139 18.56 6.93 -18.60
C LEU A 139 18.93 6.81 -17.12
N MET A 140 18.09 7.33 -16.24
CA MET A 140 18.20 7.14 -14.79
C MET A 140 18.13 5.66 -14.40
N PHE A 141 17.16 4.92 -14.93
CA PHE A 141 16.98 3.50 -14.64
C PHE A 141 18.17 2.67 -15.15
N ILE A 142 18.64 2.91 -16.38
CA ILE A 142 19.79 2.23 -16.96
C ILE A 142 21.05 2.53 -16.15
N PHE A 143 21.28 3.79 -15.76
CA PHE A 143 22.39 4.17 -14.89
C PHE A 143 22.32 3.45 -13.54
N TRP A 144 21.14 3.36 -12.94
CA TRP A 144 20.90 2.66 -11.68
C TRP A 144 21.11 1.14 -11.81
N ALA A 145 20.54 0.50 -12.84
CA ALA A 145 20.63 -0.93 -13.09
C ALA A 145 22.07 -1.36 -13.43
N TYR A 146 22.77 -0.60 -14.27
CA TYR A 146 24.19 -0.82 -14.58
C TYR A 146 25.06 -0.75 -13.32
N ARG A 147 24.76 0.15 -12.38
CA ARG A 147 25.49 0.24 -11.10
C ARG A 147 25.12 -0.85 -10.12
N PHE A 148 23.84 -1.22 -10.01
CA PHE A 148 23.40 -2.35 -9.18
C PHE A 148 24.10 -3.64 -9.60
N TYR A 149 24.30 -3.83 -10.91
CA TYR A 149 24.99 -5.00 -11.45
C TYR A 149 26.51 -4.95 -11.31
N ASN A 150 27.12 -3.76 -11.39
CA ASN A 150 28.59 -3.61 -11.45
C ASN A 150 29.29 -3.18 -10.15
N ASN A 151 28.59 -2.83 -9.06
CA ASN A 151 29.27 -2.36 -7.85
C ASN A 151 28.59 -2.77 -6.52
N HIS A 152 29.20 -3.74 -5.84
CA HIS A 152 29.05 -3.94 -4.39
C HIS A 152 30.08 -3.15 -3.56
N THR A 153 30.95 -2.35 -4.19
CA THR A 153 32.08 -1.75 -3.48
C THR A 153 32.25 -0.26 -3.77
N SER A 154 31.94 0.54 -2.75
CA SER A 154 32.37 1.93 -2.49
C SER A 154 31.47 3.09 -2.98
N PRO A 155 30.97 3.95 -2.06
CA PRO A 155 30.25 5.18 -2.40
C PRO A 155 31.23 6.35 -2.56
N ARG A 156 31.30 6.97 -3.76
CA ARG A 156 32.06 8.23 -3.95
C ARG A 156 31.14 9.45 -3.85
N PRO A 157 31.59 10.58 -3.28
CA PRO A 157 30.76 11.75 -3.00
C PRO A 157 30.19 12.45 -4.25
N TYR A 158 30.90 12.43 -5.38
CA TYR A 158 30.44 13.03 -6.66
C TYR A 158 29.19 12.34 -7.25
N GLU A 159 28.96 11.07 -6.92
CA GLU A 159 27.89 10.25 -7.50
C GLU A 159 26.51 10.61 -6.93
N LYS A 160 26.47 11.10 -5.69
CA LYS A 160 25.26 11.62 -5.04
C LYS A 160 24.70 12.82 -5.80
N TYR A 161 25.58 13.75 -6.20
CA TYR A 161 25.19 14.95 -6.94
C TYR A 161 24.60 14.61 -8.30
N ILE A 162 25.22 13.69 -9.06
CA ILE A 162 24.72 13.29 -10.39
C ILE A 162 23.32 12.65 -10.28
N LYS A 163 23.10 11.77 -9.30
CA LYS A 163 21.80 11.11 -9.07
C LYS A 163 20.72 12.14 -8.70
N ASP A 164 21.01 13.02 -7.74
CA ASP A 164 20.06 14.02 -7.28
C ASP A 164 19.78 15.07 -8.38
N SER A 165 20.78 15.43 -9.20
CA SER A 165 20.63 16.31 -10.36
C SER A 165 19.78 15.71 -11.48
N LEU A 166 19.94 14.43 -11.83
CA LEU A 166 19.12 13.76 -12.85
C LEU A 166 17.66 13.61 -12.41
N LEU A 167 17.44 13.44 -11.11
CA LEU A 167 16.11 13.38 -10.52
C LEU A 167 15.40 14.73 -10.52
N LEU A 168 16.13 15.79 -10.14
CA LEU A 168 15.66 17.17 -10.30
C LEU A 168 15.34 17.46 -11.77
N LEU A 169 16.20 17.05 -12.70
CA LEU A 169 15.96 17.21 -14.14
C LEU A 169 14.69 16.49 -14.60
N SER A 170 14.45 15.26 -14.11
CA SER A 170 13.25 14.48 -14.45
C SER A 170 11.98 15.09 -13.84
N PHE A 171 12.06 15.56 -12.60
CA PHE A 171 10.97 16.30 -11.94
C PHE A 171 10.63 17.60 -12.70
N PHE A 172 11.66 18.37 -13.04
CA PHE A 172 11.47 19.62 -13.77
C PHE A 172 11.13 19.41 -15.24
N SER A 173 11.39 18.25 -15.85
CA SER A 173 11.19 18.03 -17.29
C SER A 173 9.75 18.23 -17.75
N TRP A 174 8.75 18.00 -16.90
CA TRP A 174 7.35 18.25 -17.23
C TRP A 174 7.02 19.74 -17.34
N ILE A 175 7.72 20.63 -16.62
CA ILE A 175 7.43 22.08 -16.63
C ILE A 175 7.75 22.69 -18.02
N PRO A 176 8.95 22.51 -18.61
CA PRO A 176 9.25 22.96 -19.97
C PRO A 176 8.35 22.32 -21.02
N VAL A 177 7.98 21.04 -20.86
CA VAL A 177 7.09 20.34 -21.80
C VAL A 177 5.70 20.98 -21.79
N ILE A 178 5.14 21.22 -20.60
CA ILE A 178 3.83 21.87 -20.45
C ILE A 178 3.88 23.32 -20.92
N MET A 179 4.91 24.08 -20.55
CA MET A 179 5.08 25.45 -21.03
C MET A 179 5.24 25.52 -22.55
N TYR A 180 5.96 24.58 -23.16
CA TYR A 180 6.08 24.48 -24.61
C TYR A 180 4.72 24.22 -25.28
N LEU A 181 3.94 23.28 -24.74
CA LEU A 181 2.61 22.94 -25.27
C LEU A 181 1.64 24.13 -25.13
N LEU A 182 1.65 24.81 -23.99
CA LEU A 182 0.84 26.02 -23.76
C LEU A 182 1.27 27.18 -24.65
N TYR A 183 2.59 27.43 -24.78
CA TYR A 183 3.12 28.49 -25.65
C TYR A 183 2.76 28.26 -27.12
N LYS A 184 2.78 26.99 -27.56
CA LYS A 184 2.34 26.60 -28.91
C LYS A 184 0.83 26.45 -29.07
N GLN A 185 0.05 26.76 -28.02
CA GLN A 185 -1.41 26.64 -27.99
C GLN A 185 -1.90 25.26 -28.48
N LYS A 186 -1.14 24.20 -28.20
CA LYS A 186 -1.56 22.85 -28.55
C LYS A 186 -2.58 22.37 -27.54
N GLU A 187 -3.80 22.11 -28.00
CA GLU A 187 -4.87 21.55 -27.15
C GLU A 187 -4.71 20.03 -26.97
N TYR A 188 -4.11 19.35 -27.96
CA TYR A 188 -3.94 17.91 -28.00
C TYR A 188 -2.48 17.55 -28.27
N ILE A 189 -2.05 16.43 -27.73
CA ILE A 189 -0.79 15.79 -28.10
C ILE A 189 -1.10 14.57 -28.97
N VAL A 190 -0.43 14.51 -30.11
CA VAL A 190 -0.59 13.45 -31.12
C VAL A 190 0.49 12.39 -30.90
N LEU A 191 0.06 11.16 -30.59
CA LEU A 191 0.93 9.98 -30.44
C LEU A 191 1.08 9.21 -31.76
N SER A 192 0.00 9.13 -32.55
CA SER A 192 -0.06 8.56 -33.89
C SER A 192 -1.27 9.13 -34.62
N ASP A 193 -1.43 8.83 -35.92
CA ASP A 193 -2.49 9.40 -36.76
C ASP A 193 -3.90 9.29 -36.15
N ASN A 194 -4.14 8.21 -35.37
CA ASN A 194 -5.43 7.92 -34.73
C ASN A 194 -5.45 8.12 -33.20
N LEU A 195 -4.33 8.53 -32.58
CA LEU A 195 -4.23 8.58 -31.11
C LEU A 195 -3.81 9.97 -30.65
N ARG A 196 -4.78 10.73 -30.14
CA ARG A 196 -4.62 12.13 -29.70
C ARG A 196 -5.23 12.31 -28.33
N PHE A 197 -4.50 12.90 -27.39
CA PHE A 197 -5.03 13.16 -26.06
C PHE A 197 -4.93 14.63 -25.65
N PRO A 198 -5.92 15.15 -24.91
CA PRO A 198 -5.89 16.52 -24.43
C PRO A 198 -4.72 16.79 -23.48
N VAL A 199 -4.10 17.97 -23.63
CA VAL A 199 -2.97 18.43 -22.79
C VAL A 199 -3.37 18.59 -21.32
N TYR A 200 -4.65 18.82 -21.01
CA TYR A 200 -5.11 18.98 -19.63
C TYR A 200 -5.03 17.67 -18.81
N ILE A 201 -4.96 16.48 -19.44
CA ILE A 201 -4.85 15.18 -18.75
C ILE A 201 -3.57 15.11 -17.90
N PRO A 202 -2.35 15.24 -18.48
CA PRO A 202 -1.12 15.21 -17.71
C PRO A 202 -1.03 16.36 -16.70
N ILE A 203 -1.58 17.55 -17.02
CA ILE A 203 -1.62 18.70 -16.11
C ILE A 203 -2.46 18.36 -14.87
N ALA A 204 -3.68 17.87 -15.05
CA ALA A 204 -4.57 17.53 -13.96
C ALA A 204 -3.97 16.43 -13.06
N ALA A 205 -3.33 15.42 -13.66
CA ALA A 205 -2.63 14.36 -12.93
C ALA A 205 -1.45 14.90 -12.09
N LEU A 206 -0.67 15.84 -12.63
CA LEU A 206 0.42 16.49 -11.87
C LEU A 206 -0.11 17.31 -10.70
N ILE A 207 -1.19 18.07 -10.89
CA ILE A 207 -1.82 18.81 -9.80
C ILE A 207 -2.29 17.83 -8.72
N GLY A 208 -2.97 16.74 -9.11
CA GLY A 208 -3.46 15.73 -8.17
C GLY A 208 -2.37 15.08 -7.33
N VAL A 209 -1.26 14.66 -7.96
CA VAL A 209 -0.14 14.05 -7.21
C VAL A 209 0.56 15.08 -6.31
N LEU A 210 0.73 16.33 -6.76
CA LEU A 210 1.32 17.38 -5.94
C LEU A 210 0.45 17.73 -4.73
N SER A 211 -0.88 17.79 -4.90
CA SER A 211 -1.82 18.00 -3.80
C SER A 211 -1.72 16.91 -2.74
N TYR A 212 -1.66 15.64 -3.15
CA TYR A 212 -1.46 14.51 -2.22
C TYR A 212 -0.12 14.61 -1.49
N LEU A 213 0.95 14.96 -2.21
CA LEU A 213 2.29 15.04 -1.66
C LEU A 213 2.45 16.17 -0.64
N LEU A 214 1.83 17.33 -0.88
CA LEU A 214 1.88 18.46 0.08
C LEU A 214 1.31 18.05 1.44
N ILE A 215 0.14 17.41 1.45
CA ILE A 215 -0.49 16.88 2.67
C ILE A 215 0.40 15.82 3.33
N SER A 216 0.92 14.88 2.53
CA SER A 216 1.75 13.79 3.03
C SER A 216 3.11 14.27 3.57
N ILE A 217 3.71 15.31 2.99
CA ILE A 217 4.98 15.89 3.45
C ILE A 217 4.80 16.57 4.79
N GLU A 218 3.71 17.33 4.97
CA GLU A 218 3.39 17.99 6.24
C GLU A 218 3.24 16.97 7.38
N GLU A 219 2.49 15.89 7.14
CA GLU A 219 2.27 14.83 8.13
C GLU A 219 3.53 14.00 8.45
N ILE A 220 4.41 13.77 7.47
CA ILE A 220 5.56 12.86 7.62
C ILE A 220 6.84 13.59 8.05
N PHE A 221 7.10 14.81 7.55
CA PHE A 221 8.34 15.54 7.88
C PHE A 221 8.25 16.31 9.21
N SER A 222 7.04 16.48 9.75
CA SER A 222 6.84 16.92 11.14
C SER A 222 7.28 15.86 12.16
N GLN A 223 7.40 14.59 11.75
CA GLN A 223 7.89 13.51 12.61
C GLN A 223 9.43 13.48 12.64
N LYS A 224 9.99 13.16 13.81
CA LYS A 224 11.43 12.92 13.98
C LYS A 224 11.80 11.59 13.32
N MET A 225 12.13 11.63 12.03
CA MET A 225 12.61 10.46 11.28
C MET A 225 14.08 10.58 10.89
N HIS A 226 14.76 9.44 10.82
CA HIS A 226 16.16 9.33 10.37
C HIS A 226 16.34 9.84 8.93
N VAL A 227 17.46 10.54 8.67
CA VAL A 227 17.83 11.11 7.36
C VAL A 227 17.73 10.14 6.17
N TYR A 228 18.04 8.85 6.34
CA TYR A 228 17.94 7.87 5.24
C TYR A 228 16.49 7.47 4.93
N MET A 229 15.65 7.30 5.96
CA MET A 229 14.20 7.09 5.81
C MET A 229 13.57 8.27 5.05
N LYS A 230 13.90 9.49 5.47
CA LYS A 230 13.48 10.72 4.78
C LYS A 230 13.89 10.71 3.31
N LYS A 231 15.13 10.30 2.98
CA LYS A 231 15.58 10.16 1.59
C LYS A 231 14.76 9.12 0.81
N CYS A 232 14.51 7.94 1.37
CA CYS A 232 13.70 6.90 0.71
C CYS A 232 12.27 7.40 0.41
N ILE A 233 11.68 8.13 1.35
CA ILE A 233 10.34 8.74 1.19
C ILE A 233 10.37 9.79 0.08
N VAL A 234 11.36 10.68 0.06
CA VAL A 234 11.56 11.67 -1.02
C VAL A 234 11.70 10.98 -2.39
N TYR A 235 12.48 9.90 -2.47
CA TYR A 235 12.62 9.13 -3.70
C TYR A 235 11.29 8.52 -4.16
N GLY A 236 10.49 7.99 -3.22
CA GLY A 236 9.14 7.50 -3.51
C GLY A 236 8.22 8.61 -4.05
N TYR A 237 8.30 9.82 -3.51
CA TYR A 237 7.53 10.97 -3.98
C TYR A 237 7.93 11.43 -5.38
N LEU A 238 9.23 11.56 -5.63
CA LEU A 238 9.75 11.96 -6.94
C LEU A 238 9.34 10.95 -8.03
N ARG A 239 9.43 9.65 -7.74
CA ARG A 239 8.97 8.60 -8.67
C ARG A 239 7.48 8.78 -9.02
N ARG A 240 6.63 9.02 -8.03
CA ARG A 240 5.18 9.19 -8.23
C ARG A 240 4.85 10.39 -9.11
N ILE A 241 5.55 11.51 -8.94
CA ILE A 241 5.38 12.71 -9.78
C ILE A 241 5.69 12.40 -11.25
N ILE A 242 6.74 11.62 -11.50
CA ILE A 242 7.16 11.26 -12.86
C ILE A 242 6.12 10.33 -13.52
N ILE A 243 5.60 9.34 -12.80
CA ILE A 243 4.71 8.31 -13.39
C ILE A 243 3.23 8.72 -13.48
N ALA A 244 2.76 9.63 -12.62
CA ALA A 244 1.35 10.01 -12.53
C ALA A 244 0.72 10.45 -13.88
N PRO A 245 1.38 11.27 -14.72
CA PRO A 245 0.87 11.63 -16.05
C PRO A 245 0.64 10.42 -16.95
N TYR A 246 1.54 9.45 -16.94
CA TYR A 246 1.44 8.24 -17.76
C TYR A 246 0.31 7.34 -17.30
N ILE A 247 0.14 7.18 -15.98
CA ILE A 247 -0.97 6.40 -15.41
C ILE A 247 -2.31 7.04 -15.77
N ALA A 248 -2.42 8.37 -15.72
CA ALA A 248 -3.63 9.08 -16.13
C ALA A 248 -3.95 8.89 -17.62
N ILE A 249 -2.95 9.01 -18.50
CA ILE A 249 -3.11 8.75 -19.93
C ILE A 249 -3.61 7.31 -20.14
N LEU A 250 -2.92 6.31 -19.58
CA LEU A 250 -3.32 4.91 -19.70
C LEU A 250 -4.72 4.66 -19.14
N GLY A 251 -5.04 5.22 -17.98
CA GLY A 251 -6.36 5.08 -17.35
C GLY A 251 -7.47 5.63 -18.23
N VAL A 252 -7.29 6.80 -18.83
CA VAL A 252 -8.27 7.39 -19.76
C VAL A 252 -8.47 6.48 -20.98
N TYR A 253 -7.39 6.00 -21.60
CA TYR A 253 -7.51 5.17 -22.82
C TYR A 253 -7.99 3.74 -22.60
N ILE A 254 -7.69 3.14 -21.45
CA ILE A 254 -8.09 1.76 -21.15
C ILE A 254 -9.53 1.73 -20.62
N LEU A 255 -9.93 2.72 -19.81
CA LEU A 255 -11.22 2.70 -19.12
C LEU A 255 -12.31 3.49 -19.85
N LEU A 256 -11.94 4.51 -20.63
CA LEU A 256 -12.88 5.30 -21.42
C LEU A 256 -12.68 4.93 -22.88
N ASP A 257 -13.61 4.13 -23.40
CA ASP A 257 -13.72 3.81 -24.82
C ASP A 257 -13.49 5.09 -25.67
N ASN A 258 -12.62 5.03 -26.67
CA ASN A 258 -12.18 6.21 -27.46
C ASN A 258 -13.35 7.01 -28.05
N THR A 259 -14.51 6.38 -28.21
CA THR A 259 -15.76 6.96 -28.73
C THR A 259 -16.60 7.70 -27.68
N LYS A 260 -16.29 7.57 -26.38
CA LYS A 260 -17.06 8.11 -25.22
C LYS A 260 -16.37 9.26 -24.50
N ILE A 261 -15.25 9.77 -25.01
CA ILE A 261 -14.57 10.97 -24.50
C ILE A 261 -15.36 12.24 -24.90
N GLN A 262 -16.66 12.31 -24.58
CA GLN A 262 -17.49 13.49 -24.87
C GLN A 262 -17.54 14.47 -23.69
N ASN A 263 -17.26 14.03 -22.46
CA ASN A 263 -17.30 14.88 -21.28
C ASN A 263 -15.88 15.23 -20.79
N SER A 264 -15.36 16.36 -21.27
CA SER A 264 -14.03 16.88 -20.89
C SER A 264 -13.87 17.11 -19.39
N TRP A 265 -14.95 17.50 -18.69
CA TRP A 265 -14.93 17.69 -17.23
C TRP A 265 -14.71 16.38 -16.48
N PHE A 266 -15.38 15.31 -16.91
CA PHE A 266 -15.17 13.99 -16.30
C PHE A 266 -13.71 13.53 -16.47
N VAL A 267 -13.16 13.66 -17.69
CA VAL A 267 -11.77 13.26 -17.99
C VAL A 267 -10.78 14.06 -17.16
N LEU A 268 -11.02 15.37 -16.97
CA LEU A 268 -10.20 16.24 -16.14
C LEU A 268 -10.22 15.80 -14.67
N VAL A 269 -11.42 15.60 -14.10
CA VAL A 269 -11.59 15.16 -12.71
C VAL A 269 -10.98 13.78 -12.48
N PHE A 270 -11.21 12.84 -13.42
CA PHE A 270 -10.62 11.51 -13.38
C PHE A 270 -9.08 11.56 -13.40
N SER A 271 -8.50 12.41 -14.25
CA SER A 271 -7.04 12.56 -14.35
C SER A 271 -6.45 13.12 -13.06
N PHE A 272 -7.12 14.10 -12.44
CA PHE A 272 -6.76 14.64 -11.13
C PHE A 272 -6.76 13.57 -10.04
N PHE A 273 -7.85 12.78 -9.92
CA PHE A 273 -7.92 11.70 -8.94
C PHE A 273 -6.91 10.59 -9.20
N THR A 274 -6.64 10.27 -10.46
CA THR A 274 -5.60 9.30 -10.83
C THR A 274 -4.23 9.77 -10.33
N GLY A 275 -3.93 11.07 -10.47
CA GLY A 275 -2.75 11.69 -9.87
C GLY A 275 -2.70 11.55 -8.35
N MET A 276 -3.79 11.92 -7.66
CA MET A 276 -3.91 11.85 -6.20
C MET A 276 -3.71 10.43 -5.66
N PHE A 277 -4.29 9.43 -6.32
CA PHE A 277 -4.25 8.02 -5.91
C PHE A 277 -3.09 7.22 -6.51
N THR A 278 -2.10 7.89 -7.12
CA THR A 278 -0.94 7.23 -7.75
C THR A 278 -0.26 6.22 -6.81
N LYS A 279 -0.12 6.53 -5.51
CA LYS A 279 0.45 5.61 -4.51
C LYS A 279 -0.36 4.31 -4.41
N THR A 280 -1.68 4.40 -4.33
CA THR A 280 -2.57 3.25 -4.19
C THR A 280 -2.54 2.40 -5.45
N ILE A 281 -2.59 3.04 -6.62
CA ILE A 281 -2.50 2.37 -7.92
C ILE A 281 -1.16 1.62 -8.04
N GLU A 282 -0.06 2.27 -7.66
CA GLU A 282 1.27 1.68 -7.66
C GLU A 282 1.33 0.44 -6.75
N VAL A 283 0.86 0.54 -5.50
CA VAL A 283 0.81 -0.61 -4.57
C VAL A 283 -0.04 -1.75 -5.13
N TRP A 284 -1.18 -1.44 -5.74
CA TRP A 284 -2.05 -2.44 -6.35
C TRP A 284 -1.38 -3.12 -7.56
N LEU A 285 -0.71 -2.36 -8.43
CA LEU A 285 0.07 -2.90 -9.54
C LEU A 285 1.20 -3.80 -9.03
N TYR A 286 1.97 -3.35 -8.03
CA TYR A 286 3.02 -4.17 -7.42
C TYR A 286 2.47 -5.48 -6.85
N LYS A 287 1.38 -5.44 -6.08
CA LYS A 287 0.73 -6.65 -5.53
C LYS A 287 0.22 -7.58 -6.63
N SER A 288 -0.36 -7.02 -7.69
CA SER A 288 -0.89 -7.79 -8.82
C SER A 288 0.25 -8.49 -9.58
N VAL A 289 1.36 -7.79 -9.83
CA VAL A 289 2.55 -8.36 -10.47
C VAL A 289 3.21 -9.41 -9.56
N GLN A 290 3.25 -9.20 -8.24
CA GLN A 290 3.75 -10.19 -7.28
C GLN A 290 2.93 -11.49 -7.29
N GLY A 291 1.62 -11.39 -7.45
CA GLY A 291 0.74 -12.57 -7.58
C GLY A 291 1.07 -13.43 -8.81
N LEU A 292 1.75 -12.87 -9.80
CA LEU A 292 2.15 -13.54 -11.04
C LEU A 292 3.57 -14.13 -10.99
N LEU A 293 4.34 -13.86 -9.92
CA LEU A 293 5.70 -14.37 -9.79
C LEU A 293 5.72 -15.85 -9.35
N PRO A 294 6.67 -16.66 -9.88
CA PRO A 294 6.95 -17.98 -9.35
C PRO A 294 7.26 -17.95 -7.85
N GLU A 295 6.91 -19.02 -7.13
CA GLU A 295 6.97 -19.09 -5.67
C GLU A 295 8.36 -18.80 -5.09
N GLU A 296 9.42 -19.27 -5.74
CA GLU A 296 10.82 -19.04 -5.33
C GLU A 296 11.20 -17.55 -5.39
N LEU A 297 10.85 -16.85 -6.47
CA LEU A 297 11.10 -15.42 -6.64
C LEU A 297 10.19 -14.57 -5.74
N ARG A 298 8.97 -15.04 -5.47
CA ARG A 298 8.06 -14.39 -4.51
C ARG A 298 8.60 -14.49 -3.09
N ASN A 299 9.17 -15.63 -2.71
CA ASN A 299 9.80 -15.81 -1.40
C ASN A 299 11.06 -14.96 -1.25
N GLU A 300 11.94 -14.93 -2.26
CA GLU A 300 13.11 -14.04 -2.29
C GLU A 300 12.70 -12.56 -2.20
N PHE A 301 11.64 -12.17 -2.90
CA PHE A 301 11.12 -10.80 -2.87
C PHE A 301 10.49 -10.44 -1.52
N ASN A 302 9.79 -11.38 -0.88
CA ASN A 302 9.25 -11.21 0.48
C ASN A 302 10.35 -11.14 1.54
N GLU A 303 11.45 -11.89 1.36
CA GLU A 303 12.63 -11.77 2.21
C GLU A 303 13.30 -10.39 2.07
N ARG A 304 13.31 -9.79 0.87
CA ARG A 304 13.74 -8.39 0.67
C ARG A 304 12.81 -7.38 1.36
N TYR A 305 11.57 -7.76 1.65
CA TYR A 305 10.61 -6.99 2.47
C TYR A 305 10.86 -7.10 3.98
N LYS A 306 11.94 -7.78 4.44
CA LYS A 306 12.44 -7.75 5.84
C LYS A 306 12.58 -6.33 6.44
N TYR A 307 12.51 -5.29 5.63
CA TYR A 307 12.49 -3.89 6.06
C TYR A 307 11.11 -3.33 6.41
N ASN A 308 10.05 -4.16 6.46
CA ASN A 308 8.78 -3.74 7.05
C ASN A 308 8.94 -3.73 8.58
N LEU A 309 9.48 -2.62 9.10
CA LEU A 309 9.87 -2.46 10.51
C LEU A 309 8.74 -2.80 11.47
N GLU A 310 7.49 -2.51 11.10
CA GLU A 310 6.27 -2.84 11.86
C GLU A 310 6.16 -4.33 12.23
N TYR A 311 6.69 -5.22 11.37
CA TYR A 311 6.67 -6.67 11.57
C TYR A 311 8.03 -7.23 11.99
N SER A 312 9.02 -6.36 12.23
CA SER A 312 10.32 -6.80 12.70
C SER A 312 10.20 -7.50 14.04
N GLU A 313 11.12 -8.43 14.27
CA GLU A 313 11.22 -9.14 15.53
C GLU A 313 11.34 -8.19 16.72
N LEU A 314 12.12 -7.11 16.58
CA LEU A 314 12.34 -6.10 17.63
C LEU A 314 11.09 -5.27 17.93
N VAL A 315 10.29 -4.89 16.92
CA VAL A 315 9.01 -4.20 17.13
C VAL A 315 8.00 -5.15 17.76
N VAL A 316 7.80 -6.34 17.17
CA VAL A 316 6.76 -7.28 17.61
C VAL A 316 7.04 -7.86 19.00
N ARG A 317 8.30 -8.24 19.27
CA ARG A 317 8.65 -8.92 20.53
C ARG A 317 8.96 -7.94 21.67
N LEU A 318 9.60 -6.81 21.37
CA LEU A 318 10.09 -5.89 22.40
C LEU A 318 9.35 -4.55 22.40
N ASN A 319 8.40 -4.32 21.48
CA ASN A 319 7.65 -3.06 21.36
C ASN A 319 8.59 -1.84 21.30
N ILE A 320 9.69 -1.98 20.56
CA ILE A 320 10.66 -0.92 20.30
C ILE A 320 10.09 -0.04 19.17
N GLU A 321 10.34 1.26 19.25
CA GLU A 321 9.90 2.20 18.19
C GLU A 321 10.63 1.90 16.86
N GLU A 322 9.92 2.01 15.74
CA GLU A 322 10.43 1.62 14.41
C GLU A 322 11.71 2.37 14.01
N ASP A 323 11.83 3.63 14.43
CA ASP A 323 12.99 4.49 14.20
C ASP A 323 14.25 3.97 14.90
N VAL A 324 14.12 3.48 16.13
CA VAL A 324 15.20 2.81 16.87
C VAL A 324 15.56 1.48 16.21
N VAL A 325 14.56 0.67 15.84
CA VAL A 325 14.79 -0.62 15.16
C VAL A 325 15.54 -0.43 13.84
N PHE A 326 15.19 0.61 13.08
CA PHE A 326 15.91 0.97 11.88
C PHE A 326 17.38 1.33 12.16
N GLY A 327 17.65 2.05 13.26
CA GLY A 327 19.00 2.34 13.74
C GLY A 327 19.80 1.06 14.05
N LEU A 328 19.16 0.09 14.71
CA LEU A 328 19.74 -1.20 15.06
C LEU A 328 20.03 -2.07 13.82
N TYR A 329 19.12 -2.11 12.85
CA TYR A 329 19.27 -2.87 11.60
C TYR A 329 20.50 -2.44 10.80
N PHE A 330 20.79 -1.14 10.75
CA PHE A 330 22.00 -0.65 10.09
C PHE A 330 23.31 -1.09 10.73
N ASN A 331 23.26 -1.55 11.98
CA ASN A 331 24.39 -2.07 12.72
C ASN A 331 24.37 -3.60 12.80
N ASN A 332 23.61 -4.26 11.93
CA ASN A 332 23.44 -5.71 11.90
C ASN A 332 22.90 -6.26 13.24
N VAL A 333 21.96 -5.54 13.85
CA VAL A 333 21.17 -6.00 15.00
C VAL A 333 19.73 -6.17 14.53
N ASP A 334 19.42 -7.34 13.96
CA ASP A 334 18.10 -7.67 13.40
C ASP A 334 17.21 -8.55 14.27
N THR A 335 17.77 -9.20 15.29
CA THR A 335 17.05 -10.11 16.21
C THR A 335 17.21 -9.73 17.68
N VAL A 336 16.35 -10.30 18.56
CA VAL A 336 16.44 -10.09 20.01
C VAL A 336 17.76 -10.64 20.57
N GLU A 337 18.24 -11.78 20.05
CA GLU A 337 19.50 -12.40 20.45
C GLU A 337 20.70 -11.50 20.13
N GLN A 338 20.68 -10.84 18.97
CA GLN A 338 21.74 -9.92 18.59
C GLN A 338 21.71 -8.63 19.42
N LEU A 339 20.51 -8.14 19.79
CA LEU A 339 20.37 -7.00 20.67
C LEU A 339 20.93 -7.29 22.07
N ALA A 340 20.70 -8.51 22.59
CA ALA A 340 21.18 -8.95 23.90
C ALA A 340 22.72 -9.08 24.01
N VAL A 341 23.44 -9.08 22.88
CA VAL A 341 24.93 -9.08 22.84
C VAL A 341 25.50 -7.82 22.20
N ALA A 342 24.64 -6.84 21.87
CA ALA A 342 25.06 -5.62 21.21
C ALA A 342 25.85 -4.71 22.16
N ASP A 343 26.85 -4.03 21.60
CA ASP A 343 27.68 -3.07 22.32
C ASP A 343 27.23 -1.65 22.00
N PHE A 344 26.77 -0.92 23.03
CA PHE A 344 26.36 0.47 22.90
C PHE A 344 27.42 1.35 22.25
N HIS A 345 28.71 1.12 22.54
CA HIS A 345 29.80 1.92 21.98
C HIS A 345 29.91 1.78 20.46
N LYS A 346 29.48 0.65 19.90
CA LYS A 346 29.40 0.44 18.45
C LYS A 346 28.15 1.07 17.82
N LEU A 347 27.12 1.35 18.63
CA LEU A 347 25.82 1.88 18.21
C LEU A 347 25.70 3.41 18.39
N LYS A 348 26.56 4.03 19.20
CA LYS A 348 26.53 5.45 19.61
C LYS A 348 26.53 6.48 18.46
N ASN A 349 26.84 6.09 17.23
CA ASN A 349 27.03 7.00 16.11
C ASN A 349 25.74 7.47 15.41
N LYS A 350 24.54 7.30 15.99
CA LYS A 350 23.28 7.71 15.34
C LYS A 350 22.30 8.40 16.30
N GLU A 351 21.65 9.43 15.78
CA GLU A 351 20.59 10.19 16.46
C GLU A 351 19.45 9.24 16.87
N GLY A 352 19.02 9.30 18.13
CA GLY A 352 17.81 8.63 18.63
C GLY A 352 18.02 7.55 19.71
N ILE A 353 19.24 7.02 19.88
CA ILE A 353 19.52 5.99 20.91
C ILE A 353 20.38 6.58 22.03
N THR A 354 19.74 6.94 23.14
CA THR A 354 20.46 7.30 24.37
C THR A 354 20.99 6.05 25.05
N GLU A 355 22.03 6.18 25.87
CA GLU A 355 22.58 5.06 26.66
C GLU A 355 21.52 4.48 27.62
N GLU A 356 20.73 5.35 28.24
CA GLU A 356 19.63 4.96 29.13
C GLU A 356 18.57 4.13 28.39
N TYR A 357 18.14 4.58 27.20
CA TYR A 357 17.16 3.86 26.40
C TYR A 357 17.72 2.55 25.85
N PHE A 358 19.00 2.53 25.44
CA PHE A 358 19.69 1.31 25.04
C PHE A 358 19.71 0.29 26.18
N ASN A 359 20.09 0.69 27.39
CA ASN A 359 20.11 -0.19 28.55
C ASN A 359 18.71 -0.77 28.85
N TYR A 360 17.67 0.06 28.74
CA TYR A 360 16.29 -0.40 28.90
C TYR A 360 15.90 -1.49 27.88
N ILE A 361 16.15 -1.27 26.58
CA ILE A 361 15.81 -2.28 25.55
C ILE A 361 16.72 -3.51 25.61
N PHE A 362 17.96 -3.34 26.06
CA PHE A 362 18.92 -4.42 26.28
C PHE A 362 18.50 -5.34 27.43
N GLU A 363 18.08 -4.77 28.57
CA GLU A 363 17.51 -5.55 29.68
C GLU A 363 16.26 -6.29 29.24
N LYS A 364 15.35 -5.62 28.52
CA LYS A 364 14.13 -6.25 28.00
C LYS A 364 14.40 -7.42 27.07
N ALA A 365 15.42 -7.31 26.22
CA ALA A 365 15.85 -8.40 25.34
C ALA A 365 16.36 -9.60 26.16
N ASN A 366 17.22 -9.36 27.15
CA ASN A 366 17.75 -10.40 28.03
C ASN A 366 16.66 -11.11 28.84
N ASP A 367 15.73 -10.34 29.42
CA ASP A 367 14.59 -10.87 30.16
C ASP A 367 13.75 -11.81 29.28
N GLN A 368 13.46 -11.39 28.05
CA GLN A 368 12.68 -12.22 27.13
C GLN A 368 13.42 -13.50 26.71
N LEU A 369 14.73 -13.44 26.47
CA LEU A 369 15.53 -14.64 26.18
C LEU A 369 15.57 -15.60 27.35
N ALA A 370 15.63 -15.09 28.58
CA ALA A 370 15.54 -15.89 29.79
C ALA A 370 14.16 -16.57 29.90
N GLU A 371 13.07 -15.85 29.64
CA GLU A 371 11.71 -16.40 29.64
C GLU A 371 11.52 -17.50 28.58
N ILE A 372 12.05 -17.32 27.37
CA ILE A 372 12.02 -18.32 26.30
C ILE A 372 12.84 -19.56 26.67
N LYS A 373 14.02 -19.37 27.27
CA LYS A 373 14.86 -20.47 27.73
C LYS A 373 14.13 -21.30 28.79
N ILE A 374 13.51 -20.63 29.76
CA ILE A 374 12.69 -21.29 30.78
C ILE A 374 11.52 -22.03 30.13
N LEU A 375 10.78 -21.40 29.22
CA LEU A 375 9.68 -22.02 28.48
C LEU A 375 10.11 -23.30 27.76
N LYS A 376 11.23 -23.24 27.04
CA LYS A 376 11.80 -24.36 26.29
C LYS A 376 12.19 -25.52 27.20
N GLU A 377 12.98 -25.22 28.24
CA GLU A 377 13.53 -26.25 29.12
C GLU A 377 12.50 -26.84 30.08
N PHE A 378 11.56 -26.04 30.56
CA PHE A 378 10.50 -26.48 31.47
C PHE A 378 9.50 -27.40 30.77
N LEU A 379 9.00 -26.99 29.59
CA LEU A 379 8.01 -27.76 28.84
C LEU A 379 8.63 -28.79 27.89
N ASN A 380 9.96 -28.97 27.96
CA ASN A 380 10.74 -29.85 27.11
C ASN A 380 10.34 -29.71 25.62
N LEU A 381 10.33 -28.47 25.12
CA LEU A 381 9.91 -28.16 23.75
C LEU A 381 11.00 -28.51 22.76
N THR A 382 10.63 -29.18 21.67
CA THR A 382 11.55 -29.36 20.54
C THR A 382 11.82 -28.00 19.87
N PRO A 383 12.94 -27.83 19.15
CA PRO A 383 13.21 -26.58 18.41
C PRO A 383 12.08 -26.20 17.46
N THR A 384 11.46 -27.19 16.81
CA THR A 384 10.31 -26.99 15.90
C THR A 384 9.07 -26.54 16.64
N GLU A 385 8.75 -27.15 17.79
CA GLU A 385 7.63 -26.75 18.65
C GLU A 385 7.80 -25.31 19.15
N LEU A 386 8.99 -24.96 19.64
CA LEU A 386 9.29 -23.62 20.12
C LEU A 386 9.12 -22.57 19.00
N LYS A 387 9.62 -22.87 17.80
CA LYS A 387 9.49 -21.99 16.64
C LYS A 387 8.01 -21.76 16.29
N LEU A 388 7.18 -22.80 16.29
CA LEU A 388 5.75 -22.66 16.03
C LEU A 388 5.06 -21.77 17.06
N LEU A 389 5.38 -21.91 18.34
CA LEU A 389 4.82 -21.08 19.40
C LEU A 389 5.23 -19.60 19.27
N ILE A 390 6.48 -19.34 18.92
CA ILE A 390 6.99 -17.97 18.71
C ILE A 390 6.36 -17.35 17.46
N ASP A 391 6.41 -18.04 16.32
CA ASP A 391 6.06 -17.48 15.02
C ASP A 391 4.55 -17.38 14.79
N LYS A 392 3.78 -18.36 15.30
CA LYS A 392 2.32 -18.46 15.05
C LYS A 392 1.48 -18.01 16.24
N ALA A 393 1.92 -18.31 17.46
CA ALA A 393 1.17 -18.02 18.67
C ALA A 393 1.63 -16.75 19.39
N LYS A 394 2.78 -16.17 19.00
CA LYS A 394 3.44 -15.03 19.67
C LYS A 394 3.63 -15.26 21.17
N VAL A 395 4.03 -16.49 21.53
CA VAL A 395 4.24 -16.92 22.91
C VAL A 395 5.71 -16.84 23.26
N TYR A 396 6.07 -16.04 24.26
CA TYR A 396 7.46 -15.82 24.67
C TYR A 396 7.74 -16.24 26.12
N SER A 397 6.69 -16.45 26.92
CA SER A 397 6.80 -16.88 28.32
C SER A 397 5.85 -18.02 28.67
N ILE A 398 6.07 -18.67 29.81
CA ILE A 398 5.14 -19.67 30.37
C ILE A 398 3.75 -19.07 30.62
N LYS A 399 3.70 -17.78 31.02
CA LYS A 399 2.44 -17.08 31.26
C LYS A 399 1.66 -16.85 29.97
N ASP A 400 2.35 -16.44 28.90
CA ASP A 400 1.71 -16.28 27.59
C ASP A 400 1.19 -17.62 27.09
N PHE A 401 2.02 -18.66 27.22
CA PHE A 401 1.66 -20.01 26.79
C PHE A 401 0.45 -20.55 27.55
N ALA A 402 0.35 -20.28 28.86
CA ALA A 402 -0.78 -20.70 29.68
C ALA A 402 -2.11 -20.06 29.26
N ASN A 403 -2.07 -18.85 28.69
CA ASN A 403 -3.26 -18.06 28.37
C ASN A 403 -3.65 -18.08 26.88
N VAL A 404 -2.78 -18.58 25.99
CA VAL A 404 -3.06 -18.61 24.56
C VAL A 404 -4.19 -19.59 24.23
N ASP A 405 -5.09 -19.18 23.33
CA ASP A 405 -6.14 -20.07 22.80
C ASP A 405 -5.57 -20.92 21.67
N ILE A 406 -5.09 -22.12 22.02
CA ILE A 406 -4.46 -23.08 21.10
C ILE A 406 -5.41 -23.50 19.98
N ASP A 407 -6.73 -23.54 20.22
CA ASP A 407 -7.72 -23.99 19.24
C ASP A 407 -7.97 -22.97 18.14
N SER A 408 -7.71 -21.69 18.41
CA SER A 408 -7.85 -20.61 17.43
C SER A 408 -6.67 -20.51 16.44
N ILE A 409 -5.56 -21.23 16.69
CA ILE A 409 -4.32 -21.07 15.93
C ILE A 409 -4.26 -22.05 14.76
N ASN A 410 -4.06 -21.51 13.56
CA ASN A 410 -3.68 -22.30 12.40
C ASN A 410 -2.15 -22.50 12.38
N TRP A 411 -1.71 -23.73 12.65
CA TRP A 411 -0.28 -24.08 12.66
C TRP A 411 0.31 -24.30 11.26
N GLU A 412 -0.49 -24.13 10.20
CA GLU A 412 -0.08 -24.25 8.78
C GLU A 412 0.57 -25.61 8.43
N MET A 413 0.17 -26.69 9.10
CA MET A 413 0.60 -28.03 8.72
C MET A 413 -0.01 -28.44 7.39
N LYS A 414 0.76 -29.18 6.58
CA LYS A 414 0.33 -29.64 5.24
C LYS A 414 -0.92 -30.52 5.29
N VAL A 415 -1.13 -31.22 6.41
CA VAL A 415 -2.26 -32.12 6.62
C VAL A 415 -3.05 -31.70 7.86
N ALA A 416 -4.38 -31.64 7.76
CA ALA A 416 -5.25 -31.24 8.87
C ALA A 416 -5.08 -32.11 10.13
N THR A 417 -4.77 -33.40 9.96
CA THR A 417 -4.50 -34.32 11.07
C THR A 417 -3.21 -33.99 11.84
N GLU A 418 -2.20 -33.41 11.18
CA GLU A 418 -0.97 -32.94 11.82
C GLU A 418 -1.21 -31.67 12.63
N ASN A 419 -2.04 -30.76 12.12
CA ASN A 419 -2.50 -29.58 12.88
C ASN A 419 -3.16 -30.02 14.20
N THR A 420 -4.11 -30.95 14.15
CA THR A 420 -4.78 -31.47 15.35
C THR A 420 -3.81 -32.16 16.31
N LYS A 421 -2.84 -32.92 15.78
CA LYS A 421 -1.82 -33.59 16.60
C LYS A 421 -0.97 -32.59 17.38
N ILE A 422 -0.51 -31.52 16.72
CA ILE A 422 0.30 -30.46 17.35
C ILE A 422 -0.53 -29.68 18.38
N SER A 423 -1.77 -29.32 18.06
CA SER A 423 -2.66 -28.66 19.02
C SER A 423 -2.87 -29.52 20.28
N ASN A 424 -3.03 -30.84 20.14
CA ASN A 424 -3.16 -31.75 21.28
C ASN A 424 -1.88 -31.82 22.13
N ILE A 425 -0.70 -31.87 21.49
CA ILE A 425 0.60 -31.82 22.19
C ILE A 425 0.72 -30.52 23.00
N PHE A 426 0.42 -29.37 22.39
CA PHE A 426 0.48 -28.09 23.08
C PHE A 426 -0.55 -27.97 24.20
N LYS A 427 -1.76 -28.50 24.03
CA LYS A 427 -2.77 -28.55 25.10
C LYS A 427 -2.28 -29.33 26.32
N GLN A 428 -1.63 -30.47 26.11
CA GLN A 428 -1.06 -31.25 27.21
C GLN A 428 0.01 -30.44 27.96
N LYS A 429 0.95 -29.83 27.23
CA LYS A 429 1.98 -28.97 27.82
C LYS A 429 1.40 -27.70 28.47
N GLN A 430 0.28 -27.17 27.96
CA GLN A 430 -0.38 -25.99 28.51
C GLN A 430 -0.99 -26.25 29.89
N ILE A 431 -1.42 -27.48 30.19
CA ILE A 431 -1.90 -27.85 31.52
C ILE A 431 -0.78 -27.63 32.55
N GLU A 432 0.44 -28.05 32.24
CA GLU A 432 1.61 -27.83 33.10
C GLU A 432 1.90 -26.34 33.26
N ALA A 433 1.86 -25.56 32.18
CA ALA A 433 2.08 -24.11 32.25
C ALA A 433 1.01 -23.36 33.09
N LYS A 434 -0.26 -23.75 32.97
CA LYS A 434 -1.39 -23.14 33.72
C LYS A 434 -1.27 -23.28 35.23
N VAL A 435 -0.61 -24.33 35.71
CA VAL A 435 -0.35 -24.54 37.14
C VAL A 435 0.57 -23.43 37.69
N PHE A 436 1.56 -23.00 36.92
CA PHE A 436 2.53 -21.99 37.36
C PHE A 436 2.09 -20.54 37.05
N ALA A 437 1.31 -20.33 35.99
CA ALA A 437 0.86 -19.01 35.55
C ALA A 437 -0.12 -18.31 36.52
N LYS A 438 -0.71 -19.04 37.48
CA LYS A 438 -1.59 -18.47 38.52
C LYS A 438 -0.84 -17.65 39.58
N SER A 439 0.49 -17.74 39.63
CA SER A 439 1.30 -16.95 40.58
C SER A 439 1.82 -15.67 39.93
N GLU A 440 1.47 -14.51 40.50
CA GLU A 440 1.82 -13.19 39.93
C GLU A 440 3.33 -12.88 39.91
N ASN A 441 4.16 -13.67 40.59
CA ASN A 441 5.57 -13.37 40.85
C ASN A 441 6.54 -14.45 40.33
N PHE A 442 6.14 -15.19 39.28
CA PHE A 442 6.96 -16.24 38.66
C PHE A 442 8.35 -15.76 38.18
N LYS A 443 8.52 -14.45 37.91
CA LYS A 443 9.79 -13.84 37.51
C LYS A 443 10.93 -13.97 38.54
N LEU A 444 10.60 -14.27 39.80
CA LEU A 444 11.59 -14.45 40.88
C LEU A 444 12.15 -15.88 40.96
N LEU A 445 11.62 -16.81 40.17
CA LEU A 445 12.00 -18.22 40.22
C LEU A 445 13.05 -18.52 39.15
N SER A 446 14.14 -19.16 39.57
CA SER A 446 15.09 -19.74 38.64
C SER A 446 14.50 -20.99 37.99
N LEU A 447 15.07 -21.42 36.87
CA LEU A 447 14.69 -22.67 36.23
C LEU A 447 14.82 -23.88 37.18
N GLU A 448 15.83 -23.87 38.04
CA GLU A 448 16.05 -24.90 39.05
C GLU A 448 14.91 -24.91 40.08
N ASP A 449 14.50 -23.72 40.55
CA ASP A 449 13.35 -23.59 41.45
C ASP A 449 12.08 -24.15 40.80
N ILE A 450 11.85 -23.85 39.52
CA ILE A 450 10.67 -24.32 38.77
C ILE A 450 10.68 -25.85 38.62
N LYS A 451 11.82 -26.45 38.25
CA LYS A 451 11.96 -27.91 38.11
C LYS A 451 11.74 -28.62 39.44
N LYS A 452 12.36 -28.14 40.52
CA LYS A 452 12.21 -28.71 41.85
C LYS A 452 10.79 -28.56 42.40
N LEU A 453 10.16 -27.40 42.19
CA LEU A 453 8.75 -27.18 42.56
C LEU A 453 7.83 -28.13 41.80
N SER A 454 8.07 -28.37 40.50
CA SER A 454 7.26 -29.31 39.71
C SER A 454 7.45 -30.76 40.16
N GLU A 455 8.69 -31.17 40.45
CA GLU A 455 9.03 -32.51 40.91
C GLU A 455 8.40 -32.81 42.27
N ILE A 456 8.63 -31.93 43.25
CA ILE A 456 8.22 -32.17 44.64
C ILE A 456 6.71 -32.05 44.80
N CYS A 457 6.06 -31.24 43.97
CA CYS A 457 4.62 -31.03 44.05
C CYS A 457 3.81 -31.91 43.09
N ARG A 458 4.47 -32.81 42.35
CA ARG A 458 3.80 -33.75 41.42
C ARG A 458 2.71 -34.60 42.08
N ASN A 459 2.83 -34.86 43.38
CA ASN A 459 1.91 -35.68 44.18
C ASN A 459 1.07 -34.86 45.19
N LYS A 460 1.12 -33.53 45.13
CA LYS A 460 0.41 -32.64 46.07
C LYS A 460 -0.87 -32.11 45.42
N THR A 461 -1.85 -31.73 46.24
CA THR A 461 -3.07 -31.08 45.73
C THR A 461 -2.73 -29.68 45.20
N GLU A 462 -3.54 -29.17 44.25
CA GLU A 462 -3.37 -27.82 43.69
C GLU A 462 -3.32 -26.73 44.80
N LYS A 463 -4.11 -26.91 45.85
CA LYS A 463 -4.12 -26.00 47.01
C LYS A 463 -2.80 -26.01 47.77
N GLU A 464 -2.19 -27.17 47.97
CA GLU A 464 -0.90 -27.30 48.65
C GLU A 464 0.24 -26.75 47.80
N PHE A 465 0.22 -27.02 46.49
CA PHE A 465 1.19 -26.47 45.55
C PHE A 465 1.19 -24.94 45.59
N ASN A 466 0.01 -24.31 45.49
CA ASN A 466 -0.12 -22.85 45.50
C ASN A 466 0.41 -22.23 46.81
N VAL A 467 0.23 -22.91 47.95
CA VAL A 467 0.78 -22.46 49.23
C VAL A 467 2.31 -22.55 49.25
N ILE A 468 2.90 -23.65 48.76
CA ILE A 468 4.37 -23.82 48.70
C ILE A 468 4.97 -22.79 47.74
N LEU A 469 4.37 -22.62 46.56
CA LEU A 469 4.80 -21.66 45.54
C LEU A 469 4.75 -20.22 46.08
N SER A 470 3.64 -19.82 46.71
CA SER A 470 3.50 -18.49 47.30
C SER A 470 4.53 -18.24 48.39
N LEU A 471 4.74 -19.20 49.29
CA LEU A 471 5.72 -19.08 50.37
C LEU A 471 7.15 -18.99 49.82
N HIS A 472 7.50 -19.81 48.82
CA HIS A 472 8.83 -19.78 48.21
C HIS A 472 9.12 -18.44 47.53
N ILE A 473 8.15 -17.90 46.79
CA ILE A 473 8.22 -16.58 46.18
C ILE A 473 8.43 -15.50 47.25
N ASP A 474 7.65 -15.52 48.34
CA ASP A 474 7.76 -14.51 49.39
C ASP A 474 9.10 -14.58 50.13
N LEU A 475 9.67 -15.77 50.29
CA LEU A 475 11.01 -15.96 50.85
C LEU A 475 12.10 -15.48 49.88
N LYS A 476 11.99 -15.72 48.58
CA LYS A 476 12.92 -15.16 47.57
C LYS A 476 12.91 -13.63 47.55
N LYS A 477 11.76 -12.98 47.80
CA LYS A 477 11.69 -11.51 47.93
C LYS A 477 12.57 -10.94 49.05
N LEU A 478 12.89 -11.74 50.08
CA LEU A 478 13.79 -11.34 51.16
C LEU A 478 15.27 -11.30 50.73
N LYS A 479 15.58 -11.70 49.49
CA LYS A 479 16.93 -11.71 48.90
C LYS A 479 17.95 -12.49 49.73
N ILE A 480 17.54 -13.63 50.30
CA ILE A 480 18.44 -14.52 51.03
C ILE A 480 19.30 -15.28 50.01
N PRO A 481 20.65 -15.18 50.08
CA PRO A 481 21.53 -15.87 49.15
C PRO A 481 21.31 -17.38 49.21
N ASP A 482 21.23 -18.00 48.03
CA ASP A 482 21.16 -19.45 47.82
C ASP A 482 19.93 -20.14 48.44
N TRP A 483 18.86 -19.38 48.75
CA TRP A 483 17.62 -19.95 49.27
C TRP A 483 17.00 -20.93 48.27
N SER A 484 16.90 -22.20 48.66
CA SER A 484 16.43 -23.30 47.80
C SER A 484 14.96 -23.63 48.01
N VAL A 485 14.38 -24.41 47.09
CA VAL A 485 13.01 -24.94 47.24
C VAL A 485 12.93 -25.91 48.41
N GLU A 486 13.98 -26.70 48.65
CA GLU A 486 14.11 -27.60 49.79
C GLU A 486 14.05 -26.85 51.12
N ASP A 487 14.71 -25.70 51.22
CA ASP A 487 14.63 -24.85 52.41
C ASP A 487 13.18 -24.40 52.69
N THR A 488 12.44 -24.04 51.63
CA THR A 488 11.00 -23.69 51.78
C THR A 488 10.15 -24.89 52.19
N ILE A 489 10.44 -26.09 51.70
CA ILE A 489 9.70 -27.30 52.09
C ILE A 489 9.99 -27.68 53.53
N ASN A 490 11.24 -27.57 53.96
CA ASN A 490 11.61 -27.80 55.35
C ASN A 490 10.83 -26.85 56.27
N ILE A 491 10.62 -25.58 55.87
CA ILE A 491 9.77 -24.64 56.61
C ILE A 491 8.32 -25.10 56.61
N ARG A 492 7.83 -25.62 55.48
CA ARG A 492 6.45 -26.08 55.33
C ARG A 492 6.13 -27.37 56.10
N ASN A 493 7.14 -28.13 56.53
CA ASN A 493 6.94 -29.24 57.48
C ASN A 493 6.42 -28.74 58.84
N ILE A 494 6.53 -27.42 59.09
CA ILE A 494 5.80 -26.70 60.14
C ILE A 494 4.55 -26.09 59.48
N PRO A 495 3.37 -26.10 60.13
CA PRO A 495 2.09 -25.68 59.53
C PRO A 495 1.98 -24.17 59.25
N ILE A 496 2.92 -23.60 58.51
CA ILE A 496 3.07 -22.18 58.18
C ILE A 496 2.81 -21.99 56.68
N ALA A 497 1.76 -21.25 56.33
CA ALA A 497 1.31 -21.07 54.94
C ALA A 497 1.67 -19.70 54.36
N THR A 498 2.06 -18.72 55.18
CA THR A 498 2.36 -17.36 54.75
C THR A 498 3.56 -16.79 55.49
N LEU A 499 4.21 -15.78 54.90
CA LEU A 499 5.30 -15.04 55.55
C LEU A 499 4.84 -14.37 56.86
N LYS A 500 3.58 -13.97 56.95
CA LYS A 500 3.00 -13.40 58.17
C LYS A 500 2.90 -14.44 59.29
N GLN A 501 2.41 -15.63 58.99
CA GLN A 501 2.39 -16.75 59.95
C GLN A 501 3.80 -17.17 60.36
N LEU A 502 4.76 -17.08 59.44
CA LEU A 502 6.18 -17.30 59.74
C LEU A 502 6.69 -16.28 60.77
N LYS A 503 6.43 -14.98 60.54
CA LYS A 503 6.77 -13.89 61.47
C LYS A 503 6.13 -14.05 62.86
N GLU A 504 4.83 -14.39 62.90
CA GLU A 504 4.08 -14.58 64.14
C GLU A 504 4.51 -15.84 64.90
N HIS A 505 4.80 -16.93 64.20
CA HIS A 505 5.24 -18.17 64.83
C HIS A 505 6.62 -18.05 65.47
N PHE A 506 7.48 -17.17 64.93
CA PHE A 506 8.86 -16.98 65.39
C PHE A 506 9.08 -15.71 66.24
N SER A 507 8.02 -15.05 66.71
CA SER A 507 8.15 -13.90 67.63
C SER A 507 8.52 -14.31 69.07
N THR A 508 8.67 -15.60 69.36
CA THR A 508 9.01 -16.13 70.69
C THR A 508 10.26 -17.01 70.64
N GLU A 509 11.16 -16.82 71.60
CA GLU A 509 12.48 -17.47 71.71
C GLU A 509 12.39 -19.02 71.77
N GLY A 510 11.32 -19.57 72.36
CA GLY A 510 11.08 -21.02 72.42
C GLY A 510 10.80 -21.67 71.06
N ASN A 511 10.03 -21.02 70.19
CA ASN A 511 9.74 -21.53 68.84
C ASN A 511 10.93 -21.38 67.90
N MET A 512 11.81 -20.39 68.13
CA MET A 512 13.08 -20.27 67.39
C MET A 512 13.99 -21.46 67.63
N LYS A 513 14.09 -21.93 68.88
CA LYS A 513 14.95 -23.06 69.24
C LYS A 513 14.48 -24.37 68.58
N ILE A 514 13.17 -24.58 68.50
CA ILE A 514 12.56 -25.73 67.82
C ILE A 514 12.88 -25.72 66.32
N LEU A 515 12.85 -24.55 65.66
CA LEU A 515 13.23 -24.45 64.24
C LEU A 515 14.72 -24.73 64.05
N GLN A 516 15.58 -24.09 64.84
CA GLN A 516 17.02 -24.33 64.76
C GLN A 516 17.35 -25.82 64.95
N ASP A 517 16.67 -26.51 65.86
CA ASP A 517 16.85 -27.94 66.11
C ASP A 517 16.33 -28.83 64.98
N ASN A 518 15.17 -28.51 64.37
CA ASN A 518 14.59 -29.27 63.26
C ASN A 518 15.34 -29.11 61.92
N MET A 519 16.28 -28.18 61.88
CA MET A 519 16.71 -27.57 60.64
C MET A 519 18.21 -27.20 60.71
N LYS A 520 18.94 -27.82 61.65
CA LYS A 520 20.37 -27.62 61.93
C LYS A 520 21.26 -27.76 60.70
N ASP A 521 20.79 -28.51 59.70
CA ASP A 521 21.56 -28.84 58.51
C ASP A 521 21.41 -27.81 57.37
N SER A 522 20.54 -26.79 57.50
CA SER A 522 20.43 -25.73 56.48
C SER A 522 21.12 -24.43 56.94
N PRO A 523 22.24 -24.02 56.31
CA PRO A 523 23.00 -22.83 56.69
C PRO A 523 22.27 -21.50 56.42
N HIS A 524 21.14 -21.54 55.71
CA HIS A 524 20.40 -20.34 55.27
C HIS A 524 19.40 -19.82 56.31
N ILE A 525 19.11 -20.61 57.34
CA ILE A 525 18.07 -20.32 58.34
C ILE A 525 18.46 -19.17 59.26
N LEU A 526 19.74 -19.07 59.64
CA LEU A 526 20.24 -17.95 60.44
C LEU A 526 20.05 -16.62 59.70
N LYS A 527 20.30 -16.59 58.39
CA LYS A 527 20.08 -15.41 57.54
C LYS A 527 18.60 -15.10 57.34
N LEU A 528 17.75 -16.12 57.25
CA LEU A 528 16.30 -15.94 57.23
C LEU A 528 15.82 -15.23 58.51
N PHE A 529 16.32 -15.64 59.67
CA PHE A 529 15.98 -14.99 60.94
C PHE A 529 16.39 -13.53 60.99
N GLU A 530 17.62 -13.21 60.56
CA GLU A 530 18.09 -11.82 60.48
C GLU A 530 17.18 -10.97 59.59
N LYS A 531 16.73 -11.51 58.45
CA LYS A 531 15.85 -10.82 57.50
C LYS A 531 14.39 -10.72 57.92
N ILE A 532 13.92 -11.61 58.78
CA ILE A 532 12.54 -11.60 59.31
C ILE A 532 12.40 -10.58 60.45
N ASN A 533 13.45 -10.40 61.25
CA ASN A 533 13.53 -9.47 62.38
C ASN A 533 13.86 -8.01 61.97
N GLN A 534 14.44 -7.83 60.78
CA GLN A 534 14.53 -6.54 60.08
C GLN A 534 13.19 -6.19 59.41
#